data_AF-A0A5F2HV19-F1
#
_entry.id   AF-A0A5F2HV19-F1
#
_cell.length_a   1.000
_cell.length_b   1.000
_cell.length_c   1.000
_cell.angle_alpha   90.00
_cell.angle_beta   90.00
_cell.angle_gamma   90.00
#
_symmetry.space_group_name_H-M   'P 1'
#
loop_
_entity.id
_entity.type
_entity.pdbx_description
1 polymer ?
#
loop_
_entity_poly.entity_id
_entity_poly.type
_entity_poly.pdbx_seq_one_letter_code
_entity_poly.pdbx_strand_id
1 'polypeptide(L)'
;IQALTEGLRLAREINAQEAFRDFTGEELDPGLHIQSDRDIQAYNRRNLLNEYHPSGTCKMGTDDMAVVEPGLRVRGIAGLRVADASVMPVVTS
;
A
#
# COMPACT_ATOMS: atom_id res chain seq x y z
N ILE A 1 3.06 -7.20 5.52
CA ILE A 1 4.32 -7.86 5.07
C ILE A 1 4.06 -9.16 4.31
N GLN A 2 3.14 -10.04 4.74
CA GLN A 2 2.79 -11.28 4.01
C GLN A 2 2.32 -11.02 2.57
N ALA A 3 1.37 -10.10 2.37
CA ALA A 3 0.91 -9.73 1.01
C ALA A 3 2.05 -9.26 0.10
N LEU A 4 3.06 -8.58 0.65
CA LEU A 4 4.24 -8.14 -0.10
C LEU A 4 5.20 -9.29 -0.41
N THR A 5 5.31 -10.27 0.48
CA THR A 5 6.04 -11.51 0.22
C THR A 5 5.41 -12.29 -0.94
N GLU A 6 4.10 -12.45 -0.94
CA GLU A 6 3.38 -13.09 -2.05
C GLU A 6 3.45 -12.25 -3.33
N GLY A 7 3.43 -10.92 -3.21
CA GLY A 7 3.62 -10.02 -4.35
C GLY A 7 4.96 -10.23 -5.06
N LEU A 8 6.07 -10.41 -4.31
CA LEU A 8 7.37 -10.74 -4.92
C LEU A 8 7.34 -12.10 -5.63
N ARG A 9 6.71 -13.11 -5.02
CA ARG A 9 6.57 -14.45 -5.65
C ARG A 9 5.78 -14.37 -6.95
N LEU A 10 4.67 -13.65 -6.93
CA LEU A 10 3.82 -13.45 -8.09
C LEU A 10 4.58 -12.70 -9.19
N ALA A 11 5.36 -11.66 -8.85
CA ALA A 11 6.19 -10.95 -9.82
C ALA A 11 7.22 -11.89 -10.49
N ARG A 12 7.87 -12.77 -9.71
CA ARG A 12 8.77 -13.80 -10.25
C ARG A 12 8.04 -14.80 -11.14
N GLU A 13 6.86 -15.26 -10.74
CA GLU A 13 6.03 -16.19 -11.52
C GLU A 13 5.61 -15.57 -12.86
N ILE A 14 5.19 -14.31 -12.86
CA ILE A 14 4.82 -13.55 -14.07
C ILE A 14 6.04 -13.41 -14.99
N ASN A 15 7.19 -13.01 -14.46
CA ASN A 15 8.41 -12.83 -15.27
C ASN A 15 8.95 -14.16 -15.84
N ALA A 16 8.63 -15.30 -15.23
CA ALA A 16 9.01 -16.63 -15.70
C ALA A 16 8.11 -17.18 -16.82
N GLN A 17 7.02 -16.48 -17.18
CA GLN A 17 6.13 -16.93 -18.25
C GLN A 17 6.80 -16.84 -19.63
N GLU A 18 6.39 -17.73 -20.54
CA GLU A 18 6.91 -17.81 -21.91
C GLU A 18 6.88 -16.47 -22.66
N ALA A 19 5.81 -15.69 -22.45
CA ALA A 19 5.62 -14.40 -23.09
C ALA A 19 6.71 -13.36 -22.75
N PHE A 20 7.44 -13.56 -21.64
CA PHE A 20 8.51 -12.68 -21.20
C PHE A 20 9.91 -13.20 -21.54
N ARG A 21 10.06 -14.37 -22.17
CA ARG A 21 11.38 -15.02 -22.40
C ARG A 21 12.40 -14.09 -23.06
N ASP A 22 11.99 -13.32 -24.06
CA ASP A 22 12.90 -12.44 -24.82
C ASP A 22 13.17 -11.10 -24.10
N PHE A 23 12.49 -10.84 -22.98
CA PHE A 23 12.58 -9.59 -22.22
C PHE A 23 13.15 -9.78 -20.80
N THR A 24 13.03 -10.97 -20.22
CA THR A 24 13.49 -11.26 -18.85
C THR A 24 15.00 -11.55 -18.85
N GLY A 25 15.74 -10.71 -18.12
CA GLY A 25 17.15 -10.93 -17.80
C GLY A 25 17.34 -11.60 -16.43
N GLU A 26 18.53 -11.43 -15.86
CA GLU A 26 18.80 -11.83 -14.48
C GLU A 26 18.03 -10.94 -13.48
N GLU A 27 17.49 -11.55 -12.41
CA GLU A 27 16.92 -10.79 -11.30
C GLU A 27 18.04 -10.11 -10.50
N LEU A 28 18.13 -8.77 -10.61
CA LEU A 28 19.19 -7.99 -9.96
C LEU A 28 18.94 -7.76 -8.47
N ASP A 29 17.69 -7.55 -8.06
CA ASP A 29 17.29 -7.23 -6.68
C ASP A 29 15.87 -7.76 -6.44
N PRO A 30 15.57 -8.49 -5.33
CA PRO A 30 16.49 -8.96 -4.28
C PRO A 30 17.50 -10.01 -4.74
N GLY A 31 17.31 -10.58 -5.93
CA GLY A 31 18.13 -11.64 -6.48
C GLY A 31 17.68 -13.04 -6.05
N LEU A 32 18.03 -14.04 -6.86
CA LEU A 32 17.56 -15.42 -6.72
C LEU A 32 18.05 -16.15 -5.47
N HIS A 33 18.98 -15.59 -4.70
CA HIS A 33 19.43 -16.14 -3.43
C HIS A 33 18.43 -15.88 -2.27
N ILE A 34 17.50 -14.93 -2.45
CA ILE A 34 16.46 -14.59 -1.46
C ILE A 34 15.18 -15.37 -1.80
N GLN A 35 14.96 -16.49 -1.12
CA GLN A 35 13.87 -17.44 -1.43
C GLN A 35 12.95 -17.74 -0.24
N SER A 36 13.50 -17.84 0.96
CA SER A 36 12.71 -18.18 2.14
C SER A 36 11.78 -17.04 2.52
N ASP A 37 10.63 -17.36 3.15
CA ASP A 37 9.72 -16.34 3.71
C ASP A 37 10.44 -15.35 4.59
N ARG A 38 11.36 -15.86 5.42
CA ARG A 38 12.15 -15.05 6.35
C ARG A 38 13.00 -14.03 5.59
N ASP A 39 13.71 -14.47 4.55
CA ASP A 39 14.63 -13.61 3.81
C ASP A 39 13.86 -12.59 2.98
N ILE A 40 12.77 -13.00 2.31
CA ILE A 40 11.90 -12.08 1.56
C ILE A 40 11.29 -11.04 2.49
N GLN A 41 10.79 -11.43 3.66
CA GLN A 41 10.23 -10.49 4.62
C GLN A 41 11.30 -9.54 5.19
N ALA A 42 12.53 -10.01 5.40
CA ALA A 42 13.64 -9.17 5.85
C ALA A 42 14.02 -8.14 4.77
N TYR A 43 14.13 -8.59 3.51
CA TYR A 43 14.33 -7.72 2.35
C TYR A 43 13.23 -6.67 2.24
N ASN A 44 11.96 -7.08 2.28
CA ASN A 44 10.82 -6.15 2.21
C ASN A 44 10.90 -5.10 3.32
N ARG A 45 11.14 -5.49 4.58
CA ARG A 45 11.27 -4.51 5.68
C ARG A 45 12.39 -3.48 5.47
N ARG A 46 13.48 -3.87 4.80
CA ARG A 46 14.62 -2.98 4.55
C ARG A 46 14.39 -2.04 3.36
N ASN A 47 13.67 -2.49 2.33
CA ASN A 47 13.61 -1.82 1.04
C ASN A 47 12.24 -1.22 0.68
N LEU A 48 11.21 -1.44 1.51
CA LEU A 48 9.90 -0.86 1.26
C LEU A 48 9.94 0.66 1.22
N LEU A 49 9.25 1.21 0.24
CA LEU A 49 8.96 2.63 0.09
C LEU A 49 7.44 2.84 0.15
N ASN A 50 7.04 4.10 0.23
CA ASN A 50 5.63 4.46 0.09
C ASN A 50 5.31 4.75 -1.37
N GLU A 51 4.09 4.39 -1.80
CA GLU A 51 3.53 4.73 -3.11
C GLU A 51 2.77 6.07 -3.08
N TYR A 52 3.09 6.95 -2.13
CA TYR A 52 2.54 8.31 -2.05
C TYR A 52 1.00 8.40 -1.96
N HIS A 53 0.35 7.43 -1.30
CA HIS A 53 -1.11 7.42 -1.04
C HIS A 53 -1.49 7.68 0.44
N PRO A 54 -1.01 8.74 1.12
CA PRO A 54 -1.44 9.05 2.48
C PRO A 54 -2.89 9.54 2.50
N SER A 55 -3.71 8.98 3.40
CA SER A 55 -5.12 9.37 3.57
C SER A 55 -5.63 9.05 4.98
N GLY A 56 -6.83 9.53 5.31
CA GLY A 56 -7.56 9.13 6.52
C GLY A 56 -7.23 9.85 7.83
N THR A 57 -6.33 10.83 7.84
CA THR A 57 -5.96 11.59 9.05
C THR A 57 -7.07 12.50 9.59
N CYS A 58 -8.05 12.87 8.77
CA CYS A 58 -9.30 13.55 9.17
C CYS A 58 -10.52 12.71 8.76
N LYS A 59 -10.45 11.40 9.00
CA LYS A 59 -11.45 10.39 8.64
C LYS A 59 -12.90 10.89 8.73
N MET A 60 -13.63 10.75 7.62
CA MET A 60 -15.08 10.87 7.57
C MET A 60 -15.75 9.64 8.20
N GLY A 61 -16.78 9.85 9.01
CA GLY A 61 -17.54 8.73 9.57
C GLY A 61 -18.60 9.15 10.60
N THR A 62 -19.21 8.14 11.23
CA THR A 62 -20.22 8.30 12.29
C THR A 62 -19.76 7.72 13.63
N ASP A 63 -18.59 7.08 13.68
CA ASP A 63 -17.99 6.54 14.90
C ASP A 63 -17.20 7.59 15.71
N ASP A 64 -16.75 7.20 16.90
CA ASP A 64 -16.05 8.09 17.83
C ASP A 64 -14.68 8.56 17.32
N MET A 65 -14.09 7.85 16.33
CA MET A 65 -12.82 8.25 15.72
C MET A 65 -12.99 9.21 14.52
N ALA A 66 -14.23 9.50 14.09
CA ALA A 66 -14.47 10.39 12.97
C ALA A 66 -14.16 11.86 13.32
N VAL A 67 -13.44 12.55 12.41
CA VAL A 67 -13.14 13.99 12.52
C VAL A 67 -14.19 14.83 11.79
N VAL A 68 -14.65 14.34 10.63
CA VAL A 68 -15.74 14.96 9.87
C VAL A 68 -16.94 14.01 9.75
N GLU A 69 -18.15 14.56 9.73
CA GLU A 69 -19.38 13.78 9.49
C GLU A 69 -19.56 13.47 7.99
N PRO A 70 -20.55 12.63 7.59
CA PRO A 70 -20.88 12.33 6.18
C PRO A 70 -21.24 13.51 5.25
N GLY A 71 -21.13 14.76 5.71
CA GLY A 71 -21.21 15.98 4.91
C GLY A 71 -19.91 16.80 4.89
N LEU A 72 -18.80 16.21 5.33
CA LEU A 72 -17.47 16.81 5.46
C LEU A 72 -17.36 17.96 6.47
N ARG A 73 -18.37 18.16 7.34
CA ARG A 73 -18.31 19.17 8.40
C ARG A 73 -17.46 18.68 9.56
N VAL A 74 -16.60 19.54 10.09
CA VAL A 74 -15.79 19.22 11.27
C VAL A 74 -16.69 19.13 12.49
N ARG A 75 -16.60 18.01 13.22
CA ARG A 75 -17.42 17.78 14.42
C ARG A 75 -17.07 18.81 15.49
N GLY A 76 -18.09 19.44 16.07
CA GLY A 76 -17.94 20.44 17.13
C GLY A 76 -17.58 21.86 16.67
N ILE A 77 -17.38 22.10 15.36
CA ILE A 77 -17.06 23.42 14.82
C ILE A 77 -18.06 23.82 13.73
N ALA A 78 -18.81 24.88 13.96
CA ALA A 78 -19.75 25.41 12.98
C ALA A 78 -19.00 26.08 11.80
N GLY A 79 -19.52 25.90 10.59
CA GLY A 79 -19.02 26.58 9.38
C GLY A 79 -17.70 26.06 8.80
N LEU A 80 -17.09 25.00 9.36
CA LEU A 80 -15.81 24.45 8.89
C LEU A 80 -16.00 23.08 8.20
N ARG A 81 -15.29 22.87 7.08
CA ARG A 81 -15.22 21.59 6.36
C ARG A 81 -13.77 21.25 5.99
N VAL A 82 -13.49 19.96 5.83
CA VAL A 82 -12.23 19.44 5.25
C VAL A 82 -12.59 18.68 3.97
N ALA A 83 -11.88 18.94 2.88
CA ALA A 83 -12.16 18.34 1.58
C ALA A 83 -10.86 18.00 0.84
N ASP A 84 -10.18 16.96 1.32
CA ASP A 84 -8.97 16.38 0.73
C ASP A 84 -8.86 14.88 1.10
N ALA A 85 -7.74 14.24 0.76
CA ALA A 85 -7.52 12.80 1.02
C ALA A 85 -7.58 12.41 2.51
N SER A 86 -7.36 13.35 3.43
CA SER A 86 -7.44 13.08 4.87
C SER A 86 -8.83 12.60 5.29
N VAL A 87 -9.90 12.93 4.55
CA VAL A 87 -11.27 12.52 4.90
C VAL A 87 -11.61 11.09 4.51
N MET A 88 -10.78 10.45 3.67
CA MET A 88 -11.06 9.09 3.19
C MET A 88 -10.96 8.08 4.35
N PRO A 89 -12.03 7.33 4.68
CA PRO A 89 -11.99 6.42 5.83
C PRO A 89 -11.09 5.20 5.65
N VAL A 90 -10.79 4.82 4.40
CA VAL A 90 -9.92 3.70 4.03
C VAL A 90 -9.14 4.11 2.78
N VAL A 91 -7.85 3.74 2.70
CA VAL A 91 -7.03 3.90 1.48
C VAL A 91 -7.65 3.05 0.36
N THR A 92 -7.81 3.62 -0.84
CA THR A 92 -8.37 2.92 -2.00
C THR A 92 -7.34 1.99 -2.66
N SER A 93 -7.83 0.96 -3.35
CA SER A 93 -7.05 -0.05 -4.10
C SER A 93 -6.84 0.32 -5.55
#